data_AF-A0A7Y2VLR6-F1
#
_entry.id   AF-A0A7Y2VLR6-F1
#
_cell.length_a   1.000
_cell.length_b   1.000
_cell.length_c   1.000
_cell.angle_alpha   90.00
_cell.angle_beta   90.00
_cell.angle_gamma   90.00
#
_symmetry.space_group_name_H-M   'P 1'
#
loop_
_entity.id
_entity.type
_entity.pdbx_description
1 polymer ?
#
loop_
_entity_poly.entity_id
_entity_poly.type
_entity_poly.pdbx_seq_one_letter_code
_entity_poly.pdbx_strand_id
1 'polypeptide(L)'
;MRGFSGLFLLLLLLSPFASSFADETRPAGGPEIWLLTYGPGEIYWQRFGHNALWVRDPGRGLDHAFNFGFFDFEQEDFFLRFLQGRMLYFSAARPAQKEFAAYIDENRGIRAQKLNLTGEQAHRLAAYLVDDVRPENRDYLYDYYRNNCSTRVRDAIDLALDGALNRATADVAAEQSWRDHTRRLTQADFWLYLGLEIVLGAHVDRPGSRWGEMFIPSELADVAAGFALERGGRQEPLVVEDVVLHAATSPLPPASPSAWWPRYLLASLALLAASWAVCRWVAPRLGPLLARGWLILAGLAGFALLFFWFGTDHAVAANNLNLQIINPLWLVLG
;
A
#
# COMPACT_ATOMS: atom_id res chain seq x y z
N MET A 1 -51.96 -56.10 48.43
CA MET A 1 -52.23 -55.85 46.99
C MET A 1 -50.96 -55.31 46.36
N ARG A 2 -50.45 -56.01 45.33
CA ARG A 2 -49.74 -55.55 44.12
C ARG A 2 -48.75 -54.36 44.30
N GLY A 3 -47.45 -54.44 44.02
CA GLY A 3 -46.70 -55.35 43.18
C GLY A 3 -45.73 -54.54 42.30
N PHE A 4 -44.50 -55.05 42.16
CA PHE A 4 -43.53 -54.85 41.05
C PHE A 4 -43.02 -53.42 40.77
N SER A 5 -41.74 -53.13 41.05
CA SER A 5 -40.56 -53.39 40.17
C SER A 5 -40.43 -52.37 39.03
N GLY A 6 -39.32 -51.63 39.03
CA GLY A 6 -38.99 -50.72 37.93
C GLY A 6 -37.68 -49.97 38.14
N LEU A 7 -36.60 -50.68 38.45
CA LEU A 7 -35.23 -50.17 38.39
C LEU A 7 -34.88 -49.92 36.91
N PHE A 8 -34.95 -48.68 36.44
CA PHE A 8 -34.51 -48.34 35.08
C PHE A 8 -32.99 -48.08 35.09
N LEU A 9 -32.24 -49.17 34.92
CA LEU A 9 -30.83 -49.12 34.54
C LEU A 9 -30.76 -48.64 33.08
N LEU A 10 -30.42 -47.37 32.85
CA LEU A 10 -30.07 -46.91 31.51
C LEU A 10 -28.57 -47.13 31.31
N LEU A 11 -28.24 -48.31 30.78
CA LEU A 11 -26.93 -48.61 30.17
C LEU A 11 -26.77 -47.76 28.91
N LEU A 12 -26.22 -46.55 29.05
CA LEU A 12 -25.69 -45.80 27.92
C LEU A 12 -24.32 -46.40 27.56
N LEU A 13 -24.33 -47.18 26.48
CA LEU A 13 -23.17 -47.69 25.77
C LEU A 13 -22.24 -46.51 25.42
N LEU A 14 -21.17 -46.35 26.20
CA LEU A 14 -20.00 -45.55 25.85
C LEU A 14 -19.28 -46.25 24.70
N SER A 15 -19.73 -45.99 23.47
CA SER A 15 -18.95 -46.28 22.27
C SER A 15 -17.89 -45.17 22.15
N PRO A 16 -16.58 -45.47 22.20
CA PRO A 16 -15.58 -44.48 21.87
C PRO A 16 -15.62 -44.32 20.35
N PHE A 17 -16.38 -43.35 19.86
CA PHE A 17 -16.09 -42.77 18.54
C PHE A 17 -14.80 -41.96 18.69
N ALA A 18 -13.68 -42.68 18.78
CA ALA A 18 -12.40 -42.14 18.42
C ALA A 18 -12.48 -41.88 16.91
N SER A 19 -12.91 -40.67 16.54
CA SER A 19 -12.63 -40.12 15.21
C SER A 19 -11.13 -39.96 15.12
N SER A 20 -10.45 -41.06 14.78
CA SER A 20 -9.18 -40.99 14.09
C SER A 20 -9.48 -40.28 12.77
N PHE A 21 -9.30 -38.97 12.74
CA PHE A 21 -9.00 -38.30 11.48
C PHE A 21 -7.68 -38.89 11.01
N ALA A 22 -7.81 -39.99 10.27
CA ALA A 22 -6.73 -40.47 9.43
C ALA A 22 -6.31 -39.28 8.58
N ASP A 23 -5.05 -38.89 8.75
CA ASP A 23 -4.33 -37.94 7.93
C ASP A 23 -4.39 -38.48 6.49
N GLU A 24 -5.42 -38.07 5.75
CA GLU A 24 -5.56 -38.33 4.33
C GLU A 24 -4.36 -37.69 3.65
N THR A 25 -3.32 -38.51 3.43
CA THR A 25 -2.28 -38.37 2.41
C THR A 25 -2.05 -36.92 1.99
N ARG A 26 -1.53 -36.11 2.93
CA ARG A 26 -1.11 -34.75 2.62
C ARG A 26 -0.09 -34.84 1.47
N PRO A 27 -0.30 -34.12 0.35
CA PRO A 27 0.73 -34.03 -0.68
C PRO A 27 2.03 -33.62 0.00
N ALA A 28 3.17 -34.19 -0.40
CA ALA A 28 4.47 -33.92 0.23
C ALA A 28 4.97 -32.46 0.07
N GLY A 29 4.15 -31.55 -0.44
CA GLY A 29 4.41 -30.12 -0.59
C GLY A 29 3.59 -29.27 0.37
N GLY A 30 4.12 -28.08 0.71
CA GLY A 30 3.33 -27.05 1.38
C GLY A 30 2.35 -26.34 0.45
N PRO A 31 1.56 -25.37 0.95
CA PRO A 31 0.67 -24.58 0.13
C PRO A 31 1.46 -23.84 -0.96
N GLU A 32 0.86 -23.64 -2.14
CA GLU A 32 1.44 -22.73 -3.11
C GLU A 32 1.22 -21.29 -2.65
N ILE A 33 2.29 -20.50 -2.65
CA ILE A 33 2.24 -19.08 -2.32
C ILE A 33 2.64 -18.29 -3.57
N TRP A 34 1.78 -17.35 -3.97
CA TRP A 34 2.07 -16.43 -5.06
C TRP A 34 2.05 -14.99 -4.58
N LEU A 35 3.06 -14.22 -4.98
CA LEU A 35 3.01 -12.76 -4.90
C LEU A 35 2.11 -12.25 -6.04
N LEU A 36 1.03 -11.57 -5.67
CA LEU A 36 0.16 -10.87 -6.60
C LEU A 36 0.54 -9.40 -6.66
N THR A 37 0.70 -8.88 -7.87
CA THR A 37 0.91 -7.46 -8.13
C THR A 37 -0.18 -6.95 -9.04
N TYR A 38 -1.01 -6.08 -8.49
CA TYR A 38 -2.05 -5.38 -9.21
C TYR A 38 -1.53 -4.04 -9.72
N GLY A 39 -1.70 -3.80 -11.02
CA GLY A 39 -1.30 -2.56 -11.66
C GLY A 39 -2.03 -1.33 -11.11
N PRO A 40 -1.58 -0.12 -11.44
CA PRO A 40 -2.27 1.12 -11.12
C PRO A 40 -3.70 1.17 -11.68
N GLY A 41 -4.61 1.83 -10.94
CA GLY A 41 -5.96 2.13 -11.39
C GLY A 41 -6.19 3.61 -11.69
N GLU A 42 -7.42 3.97 -12.04
CA GLU A 42 -7.80 5.35 -12.40
C GLU A 42 -8.07 6.26 -11.19
N ILE A 43 -8.49 5.68 -10.07
CA ILE A 43 -8.83 6.46 -8.87
C ILE A 43 -7.54 6.77 -8.08
N TYR A 44 -7.49 7.92 -7.40
CA TYR A 44 -6.27 8.44 -6.77
C TYR A 44 -5.58 7.45 -5.82
N TRP A 45 -6.33 6.68 -5.01
CA TRP A 45 -5.74 5.67 -4.11
C TRP A 45 -5.26 4.40 -4.83
N GLN A 46 -5.64 4.19 -6.09
CA GLN A 46 -5.22 3.04 -6.90
C GLN A 46 -3.96 3.34 -7.72
N ARG A 47 -3.51 4.60 -7.80
CA ARG A 47 -2.40 5.04 -8.68
C ARG A 47 -1.07 4.35 -8.40
N PHE A 48 -0.89 3.82 -7.20
CA PHE A 48 0.35 3.17 -6.76
C PHE A 48 0.38 1.66 -7.00
N GLY A 49 -0.74 1.07 -7.44
CA GLY A 49 -0.90 -0.38 -7.54
C GLY A 49 -1.29 -1.02 -6.21
N HIS A 50 -1.20 -2.34 -6.12
CA HIS A 50 -1.48 -3.08 -4.89
C HIS A 50 -0.76 -4.44 -4.87
N ASN A 51 -0.41 -4.95 -3.69
CA ASN A 51 0.07 -6.34 -3.54
C ASN A 51 -0.80 -7.16 -2.60
N ALA A 52 -0.86 -8.45 -2.89
CA ALA A 52 -1.46 -9.47 -2.04
C ALA A 52 -0.63 -10.76 -2.11
N LEU A 53 -0.92 -11.70 -1.20
CA LEU A 53 -0.40 -13.07 -1.26
C LEU A 53 -1.54 -14.04 -1.56
N TRP A 54 -1.44 -14.75 -2.68
CA TRP A 54 -2.38 -15.82 -3.02
C TRP A 54 -1.90 -17.14 -2.42
N VAL A 55 -2.72 -17.72 -1.56
CA VAL A 55 -2.44 -19.01 -0.92
C VAL A 55 -3.37 -20.07 -1.51
N ARG A 56 -2.78 -21.15 -2.02
CA ARG A 56 -3.49 -22.32 -2.54
C ARG A 56 -3.10 -23.56 -1.75
N ASP A 57 -4.06 -24.10 -1.01
CA ASP A 57 -3.97 -25.35 -0.28
C ASP A 57 -5.25 -26.17 -0.51
N PRO A 58 -5.28 -27.03 -1.54
CA PRO A 58 -6.44 -27.87 -1.82
C PRO A 58 -6.84 -28.77 -0.64
N GLY A 59 -5.87 -29.23 0.16
CA GLY A 59 -6.12 -30.08 1.33
C GLY A 59 -6.85 -29.35 2.46
N ARG A 60 -6.82 -28.01 2.47
CA ARG A 60 -7.54 -27.16 3.43
C ARG A 60 -8.71 -26.38 2.80
N GLY A 61 -8.99 -26.60 1.51
CA GLY A 61 -9.95 -25.78 0.77
C GLY A 61 -9.58 -24.30 0.69
N LEU A 62 -8.29 -23.97 0.83
CA LEU A 62 -7.81 -22.59 0.84
C LEU A 62 -7.42 -22.19 -0.58
N ASP A 63 -8.17 -21.27 -1.19
CA ASP A 63 -7.82 -20.62 -2.46
C ASP A 63 -8.13 -19.11 -2.38
N HIS A 64 -7.31 -18.39 -1.60
CA HIS A 64 -7.61 -17.01 -1.19
C HIS A 64 -6.44 -16.06 -1.42
N ALA A 65 -6.77 -14.83 -1.80
CA ALA A 65 -5.85 -13.70 -1.78
C ALA A 65 -5.92 -13.01 -0.41
N PHE A 66 -4.76 -12.93 0.26
CA PHE A 66 -4.56 -12.21 1.51
C PHE A 66 -4.05 -10.81 1.20
N ASN A 67 -4.84 -9.82 1.56
CA ASN A 67 -4.72 -8.44 1.16
C ASN A 67 -4.61 -7.55 2.40
N PHE A 68 -3.76 -6.53 2.31
CA PHE A 68 -3.42 -5.58 3.38
C PHE A 68 -3.71 -4.14 2.92
N GLY A 69 -4.86 -3.91 2.30
CA GLY A 69 -5.18 -2.63 1.65
C GLY A 69 -6.59 -2.13 1.91
N PHE A 70 -7.37 -2.80 2.76
CA PHE A 70 -8.74 -2.41 3.02
C PHE A 70 -8.83 -1.36 4.12
N PHE A 71 -9.78 -0.46 3.95
CA PHE A 71 -10.20 0.52 4.94
C PHE A 71 -11.72 0.70 4.81
N ASP A 72 -12.34 1.32 5.80
CA ASP A 72 -13.78 1.54 5.81
C ASP A 72 -14.10 2.98 6.22
N PHE A 73 -14.92 3.67 5.41
CA PHE A 73 -15.35 5.03 5.66
C PHE A 73 -16.31 5.14 6.86
N GLU A 74 -16.96 4.05 7.25
CA GLU A 74 -17.87 3.97 8.40
C GLU A 74 -17.12 3.75 9.72
N GLN A 75 -15.79 3.64 9.69
CA GLN A 75 -15.00 3.57 10.92
C GLN A 75 -15.22 4.81 11.80
N GLU A 76 -15.23 4.59 13.11
CA GLU A 76 -15.32 5.66 14.09
C GLU A 76 -14.21 6.70 13.86
N ASP A 77 -14.62 7.97 13.80
CA ASP A 77 -13.74 9.11 13.60
C ASP A 77 -12.90 9.07 12.32
N PHE A 78 -13.33 8.36 11.26
CA PHE A 78 -12.57 8.22 10.01
C PHE A 78 -11.92 9.52 9.52
N PHE A 79 -12.69 10.60 9.38
CA PHE A 79 -12.18 11.89 8.87
C PHE A 79 -11.17 12.55 9.83
N LEU A 80 -11.39 12.43 11.14
CA LEU A 80 -10.48 12.98 12.14
C LEU A 80 -9.17 12.19 12.14
N ARG A 81 -9.25 10.85 12.08
CA ARG A 81 -8.09 9.96 11.97
C ARG A 81 -7.31 10.21 10.68
N PHE A 82 -8.01 10.40 9.55
CA PHE A 82 -7.41 10.80 8.28
C PHE A 82 -6.61 12.10 8.41
N LEU A 83 -7.24 13.14 8.96
CA LEU A 83 -6.62 14.44 9.15
C LEU A 83 -5.41 14.37 10.08
N GLN A 84 -5.47 13.53 11.12
CA GLN A 84 -4.39 13.31 12.08
C GLN A 84 -3.29 12.36 11.60
N GLY A 85 -3.46 11.65 10.48
CA GLY A 85 -2.50 10.64 10.01
C GLY A 85 -2.55 9.31 10.78
N ARG A 86 -3.72 8.96 11.33
CA ARG A 86 -3.96 7.78 12.17
C ARG A 86 -4.97 6.83 11.54
N MET A 87 -4.94 6.72 10.22
CA MET A 87 -5.85 5.87 9.46
C MET A 87 -5.65 4.40 9.83
N LEU A 88 -6.74 3.69 10.13
CA LEU A 88 -6.71 2.24 10.31
C LEU A 88 -7.06 1.55 9.00
N TYR A 89 -6.12 0.72 8.56
CA TYR A 89 -6.36 -0.26 7.51
C TYR A 89 -6.49 -1.63 8.15
N PHE A 90 -7.03 -2.59 7.40
CA PHE A 90 -7.17 -3.95 7.88
C PHE A 90 -6.80 -4.99 6.83
N SER A 91 -6.27 -6.10 7.33
CA SER A 91 -6.00 -7.30 6.56
C SER A 91 -7.29 -8.09 6.31
N ALA A 92 -7.45 -8.64 5.11
CA ALA A 92 -8.55 -9.53 4.79
C ALA A 92 -8.12 -10.63 3.82
N ALA A 93 -8.80 -11.78 3.91
CA ALA A 93 -8.70 -12.86 2.95
C ALA A 93 -9.97 -12.91 2.10
N ARG A 94 -9.83 -12.97 0.77
CA ARG A 94 -10.95 -13.11 -0.17
C ARG A 94 -10.70 -14.28 -1.12
N PRO A 95 -11.75 -15.01 -1.55
CA PRO A 95 -11.60 -16.03 -2.59
C PRO A 95 -10.91 -15.44 -3.81
N ALA A 96 -9.84 -16.08 -4.28
CA ALA A 96 -8.93 -15.50 -5.26
C ALA A 96 -9.64 -15.05 -6.55
N GLN A 97 -10.62 -15.83 -7.02
CA GLN A 97 -11.39 -15.54 -8.22
C GLN A 97 -12.28 -14.30 -8.06
N LYS A 98 -12.83 -14.06 -6.87
CA LYS A 98 -13.61 -12.84 -6.58
C LYS A 98 -12.70 -11.62 -6.54
N GLU A 99 -11.51 -11.77 -5.94
CA GLU A 99 -10.51 -10.72 -5.92
C GLU A 99 -10.09 -10.38 -7.36
N PHE A 100 -9.66 -11.37 -8.16
CA PHE A 100 -9.23 -11.14 -9.54
C PHE A 100 -10.30 -10.49 -10.40
N ALA A 101 -11.56 -10.93 -10.27
CA ALA A 101 -12.68 -10.31 -10.98
C ALA A 101 -12.81 -8.81 -10.66
N ALA A 102 -12.71 -8.42 -9.39
CA ALA A 102 -12.79 -7.01 -8.99
C ALA A 102 -11.68 -6.16 -9.63
N TYR A 103 -10.43 -6.63 -9.65
CA TYR A 103 -9.33 -5.90 -10.28
C TYR A 103 -9.42 -5.88 -11.81
N ILE A 104 -9.94 -6.93 -12.44
CA ILE A 104 -10.21 -6.97 -13.89
C ILE A 104 -11.30 -5.95 -14.24
N ASP A 105 -12.37 -5.86 -13.45
CA ASP A 105 -13.44 -4.88 -13.66
C ASP A 105 -12.93 -3.43 -13.52
N GLU A 106 -11.91 -3.21 -12.68
CA GLU A 106 -11.18 -1.94 -12.56
C GLU A 106 -10.17 -1.69 -13.70
N ASN A 107 -10.05 -2.59 -14.69
CA ASN A 107 -9.03 -2.57 -15.76
C ASN A 107 -7.59 -2.54 -15.23
N ARG A 108 -7.33 -3.25 -14.12
CA ARG A 108 -6.01 -3.29 -13.48
C ARG A 108 -5.30 -4.60 -13.83
N GLY A 109 -4.05 -4.48 -14.26
CA GLY A 109 -3.23 -5.63 -14.60
C GLY A 109 -3.00 -6.53 -13.38
N ILE A 110 -2.86 -7.82 -13.60
CA ILE A 110 -2.60 -8.83 -12.56
C ILE A 110 -1.37 -9.62 -12.97
N ARG A 111 -0.25 -9.41 -12.29
CA ARG A 111 0.97 -10.24 -12.37
C ARG A 111 0.99 -11.17 -11.15
N ALA A 112 1.21 -12.45 -11.37
CA ALA A 112 1.30 -13.47 -10.33
C ALA A 112 2.65 -14.18 -10.40
N GLN A 113 3.36 -14.20 -9.27
CA GLN A 113 4.70 -14.76 -9.15
C GLN A 113 4.72 -15.88 -8.11
N LYS A 114 4.91 -17.13 -8.53
CA LYS A 114 4.98 -18.28 -7.62
C LYS A 114 6.30 -18.27 -6.87
N LEU A 115 6.22 -18.24 -5.55
CA LEU A 115 7.39 -18.21 -4.68
C LEU A 115 7.94 -19.62 -4.48
N ASN A 116 9.25 -19.76 -4.64
CA ASN A 116 10.02 -20.98 -4.42
C ASN A 116 10.26 -21.20 -2.92
N LEU A 117 9.20 -21.38 -2.13
CA LEU A 117 9.29 -21.64 -0.70
C LEU A 117 9.39 -23.14 -0.43
N THR A 118 10.16 -23.54 0.60
CA THR A 118 10.09 -24.91 1.10
C THR A 118 8.70 -25.16 1.71
N GLY A 119 8.31 -26.43 1.87
CA GLY A 119 7.04 -26.77 2.51
C GLY A 119 6.90 -26.14 3.90
N GLU A 120 7.98 -26.11 4.70
CA GLU A 120 7.97 -25.47 6.01
C GLU A 120 7.75 -23.96 5.93
N GLN A 121 8.49 -23.26 5.05
CA GLN A 121 8.37 -21.81 4.85
C GLN A 121 6.96 -21.44 4.38
N ALA A 122 6.40 -22.22 3.44
CA ALA A 122 5.06 -22.00 2.92
C ALA A 122 3.97 -22.19 4.00
N HIS A 123 4.09 -23.23 4.84
CA HIS A 123 3.14 -23.43 5.96
C HIS A 123 3.24 -22.31 7.00
N ARG A 124 4.47 -21.88 7.32
CA ARG A 124 4.70 -20.78 8.27
C ARG A 124 4.05 -19.48 7.78
N LEU A 125 4.27 -19.15 6.50
CA LEU A 125 3.66 -17.98 5.87
C LEU A 125 2.14 -18.08 5.83
N ALA A 126 1.58 -19.20 5.39
CA ALA A 126 0.14 -19.39 5.36
C ALA A 126 -0.49 -19.29 6.76
N ALA A 127 0.15 -19.84 7.79
CA ALA A 127 -0.32 -19.73 9.17
C ALA A 127 -0.30 -18.28 9.68
N TYR A 128 0.79 -17.54 9.39
CA TYR A 128 0.89 -16.12 9.69
C TYR A 128 -0.25 -15.32 9.03
N LEU A 129 -0.50 -15.54 7.74
CA LEU A 129 -1.55 -14.83 7.00
C LEU A 129 -2.96 -15.12 7.53
N VAL A 130 -3.24 -16.37 7.91
CA VAL A 130 -4.53 -16.76 8.50
C VAL A 130 -4.73 -16.14 9.89
N ASP A 131 -3.66 -15.99 10.67
CA ASP A 131 -3.73 -15.34 11.97
C ASP A 131 -3.89 -13.82 11.85
N ASP A 132 -3.19 -13.19 10.90
CA ASP A 132 -3.21 -11.74 10.68
C ASP A 132 -4.59 -11.23 10.23
N VAL A 133 -5.39 -12.02 9.50
CA VAL A 133 -6.75 -11.61 9.09
C VAL A 133 -7.83 -11.80 10.16
N ARG A 134 -7.47 -12.28 11.36
CA ARG A 134 -8.44 -12.43 12.46
C ARG A 134 -8.87 -11.06 13.00
N PRO A 135 -10.13 -10.91 13.48
CA PRO A 135 -10.63 -9.63 13.98
C PRO A 135 -9.72 -8.97 15.02
N GLU A 136 -9.02 -9.75 15.84
CA GLU A 136 -8.15 -9.26 16.90
C GLU A 136 -6.78 -8.75 16.40
N ASN A 137 -6.37 -9.15 15.19
CA ASN A 137 -5.02 -8.92 14.65
C ASN A 137 -5.00 -8.06 13.38
N ARG A 138 -6.13 -7.97 12.67
CA ARG A 138 -6.17 -7.45 11.30
C ARG A 138 -5.96 -5.95 11.17
N ASP A 139 -6.31 -5.17 12.19
CA ASP A 139 -6.31 -3.70 12.11
C ASP A 139 -4.91 -3.15 12.39
N TYR A 140 -4.45 -2.18 11.59
CA TYR A 140 -3.16 -1.53 11.79
C TYR A 140 -3.15 -0.07 11.32
N LEU A 141 -2.25 0.73 11.91
CA LEU A 141 -2.03 2.11 11.50
C LEU A 141 -1.33 2.18 10.15
N TYR A 142 -2.00 2.75 9.17
CA TYR A 142 -1.48 2.91 7.82
C TYR A 142 -0.45 4.04 7.76
N ASP A 143 0.73 3.72 7.25
CA ASP A 143 1.72 4.71 6.80
C ASP A 143 2.00 4.41 5.32
N TYR A 144 1.80 5.42 4.49
CA TYR A 144 1.89 5.30 3.05
C TYR A 144 3.25 4.75 2.56
N TYR A 145 4.37 5.08 3.21
CA TYR A 145 5.71 4.63 2.80
C TYR A 145 6.24 3.47 3.66
N ARG A 146 5.72 3.29 4.88
CA ARG A 146 6.31 2.36 5.86
C ARG A 146 5.41 1.21 6.27
N ASN A 147 4.09 1.38 6.20
CA ASN A 147 3.13 0.37 6.65
C ASN A 147 1.89 0.40 5.74
N ASN A 148 2.09 -0.10 4.53
CA ASN A 148 1.09 -0.23 3.49
C ASN A 148 0.97 -1.70 3.01
N CYS A 149 0.15 -1.93 1.99
CA CYS A 149 -0.05 -3.26 1.43
C CYS A 149 1.24 -3.96 0.97
N SER A 150 2.09 -3.25 0.25
CA SER A 150 3.35 -3.75 -0.30
C SER A 150 4.36 -4.03 0.80
N THR A 151 4.52 -3.13 1.78
CA THR A 151 5.45 -3.35 2.90
C THR A 151 5.02 -4.53 3.76
N ARG A 152 3.71 -4.72 4.02
CA ARG A 152 3.24 -5.88 4.79
C ARG A 152 3.44 -7.20 4.04
N VAL A 153 3.22 -7.21 2.71
CA VAL A 153 3.53 -8.38 1.88
C VAL A 153 5.05 -8.65 1.85
N ARG A 154 5.88 -7.62 1.66
CA ARG A 154 7.35 -7.70 1.75
C ARG A 154 7.79 -8.31 3.08
N ASP A 155 7.27 -7.79 4.19
CA ASP A 155 7.64 -8.23 5.54
C ASP A 155 7.18 -9.68 5.81
N ALA A 156 6.00 -10.07 5.31
CA ALA A 156 5.53 -11.45 5.39
C ALA A 156 6.39 -12.42 4.56
N ILE A 157 6.81 -12.02 3.36
CA ILE A 157 7.75 -12.80 2.55
C ILE A 157 9.10 -12.91 3.27
N ASP A 158 9.63 -11.81 3.80
CA ASP A 158 10.91 -11.80 4.53
C ASP A 158 10.86 -12.66 5.81
N LEU A 159 9.74 -12.66 6.53
CA LEU A 159 9.47 -13.58 7.65
C LEU A 159 9.58 -15.04 7.23
N ALA A 160 9.02 -15.40 6.06
CA ALA A 160 9.10 -16.75 5.52
C ALA A 160 10.52 -17.12 5.06
N LEU A 161 11.33 -16.13 4.72
CA LEU A 161 12.73 -16.26 4.29
C LEU A 161 13.74 -16.05 5.42
N ASP A 162 13.29 -16.04 6.69
CA ASP A 162 14.13 -15.85 7.87
C ASP A 162 15.02 -14.59 7.76
N GLY A 163 14.47 -13.49 7.24
CA GLY A 163 15.14 -12.20 7.11
C GLY A 163 16.10 -12.05 5.92
N ALA A 164 16.15 -13.04 5.02
CA ALA A 164 17.13 -13.04 3.94
C ALA A 164 16.92 -11.89 2.93
N LEU A 165 15.66 -11.52 2.66
CA LEU A 165 15.34 -10.45 1.73
C LEU A 165 15.77 -9.09 2.31
N ASN A 166 15.50 -8.86 3.59
CA ASN A 166 15.92 -7.65 4.29
C ASN A 166 17.45 -7.53 4.30
N ARG A 167 18.17 -8.56 4.76
CA ARG A 167 19.64 -8.54 4.82
C ARG A 167 20.29 -8.22 3.47
N ALA A 168 19.70 -8.67 2.38
CA ALA A 168 20.22 -8.46 1.04
C ALA A 168 19.87 -7.10 0.43
N THR A 169 18.88 -6.38 0.96
CA THR A 169 18.34 -5.16 0.32
C THR A 169 18.33 -3.92 1.22
N ALA A 170 18.53 -4.06 2.53
CA ALA A 170 18.48 -2.96 3.49
C ALA A 170 19.65 -1.97 3.33
N ASP A 171 20.84 -2.46 2.97
CA ASP A 171 22.04 -1.64 2.78
C ASP A 171 22.33 -1.33 1.30
N VAL A 172 21.45 -1.75 0.39
CA VAL A 172 21.54 -1.43 -1.03
C VAL A 172 20.81 -0.12 -1.29
N ALA A 173 21.49 0.85 -1.92
CA ALA A 173 20.90 2.14 -2.23
C ALA A 173 19.64 2.01 -3.09
N ALA A 174 18.62 2.80 -2.76
CA ALA A 174 17.43 2.96 -3.59
C ALA A 174 17.78 3.54 -4.96
N GLU A 175 17.01 3.17 -5.99
CA GLU A 175 17.12 3.75 -7.33
C GLU A 175 16.51 5.16 -7.40
N GLN A 176 15.49 5.41 -6.59
CA GLN A 176 14.63 6.58 -6.57
C GLN A 176 14.27 6.97 -5.15
N SER A 177 14.03 8.27 -4.93
CA SER A 177 13.47 8.73 -3.66
C SER A 177 11.97 8.38 -3.55
N TRP A 178 11.43 8.45 -2.34
CA TRP A 178 9.98 8.38 -2.12
C TRP A 178 9.23 9.45 -2.92
N ARG A 179 9.80 10.65 -3.06
CA ARG A 179 9.22 11.71 -3.90
C ARG A 179 9.22 11.33 -5.38
N ASP A 180 10.28 10.70 -5.88
CA ASP A 180 10.35 10.28 -7.27
C ASP A 180 9.30 9.20 -7.59
N HIS A 181 9.14 8.18 -6.75
CA HIS A 181 8.05 7.22 -6.89
C HIS A 181 6.67 7.90 -6.84
N THR A 182 6.49 8.84 -5.90
CA THR A 182 5.25 9.61 -5.77
C THR A 182 4.93 10.37 -7.05
N ARG A 183 5.91 11.11 -7.58
CA ARG A 183 5.78 11.88 -8.81
C ARG A 183 5.51 11.00 -10.02
N ARG A 184 6.27 9.92 -10.21
CA ARG A 184 6.14 9.07 -11.41
C ARG A 184 4.77 8.39 -11.50
N LEU A 185 4.20 8.02 -10.35
CA LEU A 185 2.92 7.30 -10.25
C LEU A 185 1.71 8.23 -10.22
N THR A 186 1.86 9.49 -9.81
CA THR A 186 0.74 10.45 -9.72
C THR A 186 0.69 11.50 -10.83
N GLN A 187 1.74 11.66 -11.63
CA GLN A 187 1.83 12.72 -12.64
C GLN A 187 0.72 12.72 -13.72
N ALA A 188 -0.01 11.62 -13.89
CA ALA A 188 -1.17 11.59 -14.78
C ALA A 188 -2.38 12.35 -14.18
N ASP A 189 -2.45 12.47 -12.86
CA ASP A 189 -3.47 13.22 -12.13
C ASP A 189 -2.88 14.54 -11.63
N PHE A 190 -3.22 15.62 -12.34
CA PHE A 190 -2.68 16.94 -12.05
C PHE A 190 -2.94 17.41 -10.61
N TRP A 191 -4.15 17.21 -10.09
CA TRP A 191 -4.54 17.72 -8.78
C TRP A 191 -3.92 16.90 -7.66
N LEU A 192 -3.87 15.57 -7.81
CA LEU A 192 -3.18 14.70 -6.88
C LEU A 192 -1.68 15.03 -6.85
N TYR A 193 -1.03 15.13 -8.00
CA TYR A 193 0.38 15.47 -8.13
C TYR A 193 0.68 16.81 -7.45
N LEU A 194 -0.08 17.87 -7.79
CA LEU A 194 0.13 19.20 -7.23
C LEU A 194 -0.10 19.22 -5.71
N GLY A 195 -1.15 18.55 -5.22
CA GLY A 195 -1.43 18.46 -3.79
C GLY A 195 -0.30 17.79 -3.01
N LEU A 196 0.24 16.69 -3.54
CA LEU A 196 1.36 15.98 -2.92
C LEU A 196 2.66 16.78 -2.97
N GLU A 197 2.93 17.50 -4.08
CA GLU A 197 4.07 18.43 -4.15
C GLU A 197 3.97 19.56 -3.13
N ILE A 198 2.75 20.00 -2.80
CA ILE A 198 2.50 21.03 -1.78
C ILE A 198 2.67 20.48 -0.36
N VAL A 199 2.10 19.32 -0.05
CA VAL A 199 1.98 18.80 1.34
C VAL A 199 3.19 17.99 1.79
N LEU A 200 3.86 17.26 0.89
CA LEU A 200 5.02 16.43 1.26
C LEU A 200 6.27 17.29 1.47
N GLY A 201 6.90 17.14 2.64
CA GLY A 201 8.12 17.86 3.02
C GLY A 201 9.41 17.11 2.68
N ALA A 202 10.55 17.64 3.15
CA ALA A 202 11.89 17.18 2.76
C ALA A 202 12.22 15.73 3.16
N HIS A 203 11.38 15.09 3.98
CA HIS A 203 11.61 13.72 4.44
C HIS A 203 11.46 12.69 3.30
N VAL A 204 10.60 12.95 2.31
CA VAL A 204 10.41 12.05 1.16
C VAL A 204 11.48 12.21 0.07
N ASP A 205 12.36 13.20 0.20
CA ASP A 205 13.45 13.48 -0.73
C ASP A 205 14.74 12.72 -0.40
N ARG A 206 14.78 12.05 0.76
CA ARG A 206 16.00 11.40 1.24
C ARG A 206 16.29 10.11 0.45
N PRO A 207 17.57 9.79 0.18
CA PRO A 207 17.94 8.48 -0.35
C PRO A 207 17.47 7.38 0.59
N GLY A 208 16.74 6.41 0.04
CA GLY A 208 16.31 5.21 0.76
C GLY A 208 17.22 4.02 0.47
N SER A 209 16.72 2.83 0.81
CA SER A 209 17.30 1.56 0.37
C SER A 209 16.35 0.81 -0.56
N ARG A 210 16.84 -0.21 -1.27
CA ARG A 210 15.99 -1.12 -2.05
C ARG A 210 14.89 -1.74 -1.19
N TRP A 211 15.19 -2.04 0.08
CA TRP A 211 14.17 -2.44 1.07
C TRP A 211 13.06 -1.40 1.22
N GLY A 212 13.44 -0.13 1.33
CA GLY A 212 12.53 0.99 1.47
C GLY A 212 11.73 1.34 0.21
N GLU A 213 12.17 0.94 -0.98
CA GLU A 213 11.44 1.13 -2.25
C GLU A 213 10.32 0.11 -2.49
N MET A 214 10.42 -1.06 -1.86
CA MET A 214 9.39 -2.11 -1.90
C MET A 214 8.08 -1.72 -1.17
N PHE A 215 7.90 -0.45 -0.81
CA PHE A 215 6.58 0.12 -0.52
C PHE A 215 5.74 0.30 -1.80
N ILE A 216 6.38 0.31 -2.97
CA ILE A 216 5.72 0.28 -4.27
C ILE A 216 5.57 -1.17 -4.75
N PRO A 217 4.33 -1.59 -5.10
CA PRO A 217 4.04 -2.95 -5.51
C PRO A 217 4.86 -3.51 -6.66
N SER A 218 5.14 -2.69 -7.69
CA SER A 218 5.96 -3.13 -8.82
C SER A 218 7.42 -3.35 -8.41
N GLU A 219 7.96 -2.52 -7.52
CA GLU A 219 9.34 -2.67 -7.03
C GLU A 219 9.51 -3.96 -6.23
N LEU A 220 8.52 -4.32 -5.39
CA LEU A 220 8.55 -5.60 -4.69
C LEU A 220 8.53 -6.79 -5.67
N ALA A 221 7.67 -6.75 -6.69
CA ALA A 221 7.60 -7.77 -7.72
C ALA A 221 8.93 -7.93 -8.50
N ASP A 222 9.57 -6.83 -8.83
CA ASP A 222 10.83 -6.82 -9.59
C ASP A 222 12.01 -7.26 -8.73
N VAL A 223 12.07 -6.84 -7.46
CA VAL A 223 13.05 -7.35 -6.50
C VAL A 223 12.85 -8.86 -6.30
N ALA A 224 11.62 -9.33 -6.12
CA ALA A 224 11.34 -10.76 -5.95
C ALA A 224 11.76 -11.58 -7.18
N ALA A 225 11.49 -11.08 -8.40
CA ALA A 225 11.88 -11.73 -9.64
C ALA A 225 13.41 -11.88 -9.77
N GLY A 226 14.17 -10.87 -9.34
CA GLY A 226 15.63 -10.86 -9.37
C GLY A 226 16.30 -11.54 -8.17
N PHE A 227 15.54 -11.95 -7.16
CA PHE A 227 16.11 -12.47 -5.91
C PHE A 227 16.51 -13.95 -6.02
N ALA A 228 17.70 -14.28 -5.51
CA ALA A 228 18.18 -15.65 -5.42
C ALA A 228 18.34 -16.08 -3.96
N LEU A 229 17.85 -17.28 -3.66
CA LEU A 229 17.92 -17.98 -2.39
C LEU A 229 19.17 -18.87 -2.38
N GLU A 230 19.95 -18.79 -1.30
CA GLU A 230 21.05 -19.72 -1.09
C GLU A 230 20.55 -20.96 -0.35
N ARG A 231 20.58 -22.12 -1.02
CA ARG A 231 20.16 -23.42 -0.47
C ARG A 231 21.20 -24.48 -0.78
N GLY A 232 21.80 -25.06 0.26
CA GLY A 232 22.79 -26.13 0.10
C GLY A 232 23.98 -25.76 -0.79
N GLY A 233 24.41 -24.50 -0.77
CA GLY A 233 25.51 -23.99 -1.61
C GLY A 233 25.14 -23.72 -3.08
N ARG A 234 23.85 -23.76 -3.43
CA ARG A 234 23.33 -23.39 -4.75
C ARG A 234 22.46 -22.14 -4.64
N GLN A 235 22.50 -21.33 -5.70
CA GLN A 235 21.60 -20.20 -5.87
C GLN A 235 20.36 -20.68 -6.64
N GLU A 236 19.19 -20.53 -6.04
CA GLU A 236 17.90 -20.84 -6.63
C GLU A 236 17.04 -19.57 -6.72
N PRO A 237 16.28 -19.33 -7.80
CA PRO A 237 15.44 -18.14 -7.86
C PRO A 237 14.32 -18.18 -6.81
N LEU A 238 13.97 -17.03 -6.23
CA LEU A 238 12.80 -16.88 -5.37
C LEU A 238 11.50 -17.05 -6.16
N VAL A 239 11.45 -16.62 -7.43
CA VAL A 239 10.28 -16.76 -8.28
C VAL A 239 10.51 -17.89 -9.27
N VAL A 240 9.66 -18.92 -9.23
CA VAL A 240 9.74 -20.09 -10.13
C VAL A 240 8.78 -20.00 -11.32
N GLU A 241 7.71 -19.24 -11.18
CA GLU A 241 6.75 -18.95 -12.26
C GLU A 241 6.36 -17.47 -12.17
N ASP A 242 6.36 -16.77 -13.30
CA ASP A 242 5.97 -15.35 -13.40
C ASP A 242 5.00 -15.19 -14.57
N VAL A 243 3.72 -14.95 -14.26
CA VAL A 243 2.64 -14.94 -15.24
C VAL A 243 1.80 -13.67 -15.13
N VAL A 244 1.37 -13.15 -16.28
CA VAL A 244 0.38 -12.07 -16.34
C VAL A 244 -0.99 -12.70 -16.52
N LEU A 245 -1.78 -12.72 -15.45
CA LEU A 245 -3.16 -13.25 -15.47
C LEU A 245 -4.12 -12.32 -16.19
N HIS A 246 -3.84 -11.01 -16.15
CA HIS A 246 -4.59 -9.99 -16.88
C HIS A 246 -3.68 -8.80 -17.22
N ALA A 247 -3.74 -8.31 -18.45
CA ALA A 247 -3.04 -7.10 -18.85
C ALA A 247 -4.04 -5.93 -18.90
N ALA A 248 -3.73 -4.84 -18.18
CA ALA A 248 -4.49 -3.61 -18.28
C ALA A 248 -4.39 -3.02 -19.68
N THR A 249 -5.45 -2.30 -20.08
CA THR A 249 -5.44 -1.51 -21.32
C THR A 249 -4.86 -0.11 -21.14
N SER A 250 -4.85 0.41 -19.90
CA SER A 250 -4.24 1.70 -19.58
C SER A 250 -2.70 1.63 -19.66
N PRO A 251 -2.02 2.72 -20.06
CA PRO A 251 -0.57 2.74 -20.14
C PRO A 251 0.06 2.57 -18.75
N LEU A 252 1.19 1.87 -18.70
CA LEU A 252 1.99 1.80 -17.48
C LEU A 252 2.55 3.18 -17.13
N PRO A 253 2.64 3.53 -15.82
CA PRO A 253 3.38 4.71 -15.41
C PRO A 253 4.83 4.63 -15.89
N PRO A 254 5.46 5.76 -16.21
CA PRO A 254 6.85 5.74 -16.62
C PRO A 254 7.76 5.33 -15.46
N ALA A 255 8.94 4.81 -15.83
CA ALA A 255 9.95 4.36 -14.88
C ALA A 255 10.53 5.50 -14.03
N SER A 256 10.53 6.74 -14.55
CA SER A 256 11.04 7.91 -13.85
C SER A 256 10.06 9.09 -13.89
N PRO A 257 10.13 10.02 -12.93
CA PRO A 257 9.35 11.25 -12.96
C PRO A 257 9.59 12.06 -14.24
N SER A 258 8.53 12.61 -14.83
CA SER A 258 8.71 13.61 -15.88
C SER A 258 9.16 14.95 -15.27
N ALA A 259 9.92 15.73 -16.02
CA ALA A 259 10.29 17.10 -15.64
C ALA A 259 9.11 18.06 -15.86
N TRP A 260 8.16 18.12 -14.92
CA TRP A 260 7.01 19.03 -15.01
C TRP A 260 7.34 20.48 -14.64
N TRP A 261 8.41 20.70 -13.87
CA TRP A 261 8.78 22.04 -13.37
C TRP A 261 8.90 23.13 -14.46
N PRO A 262 9.40 22.88 -15.70
CA PRO A 262 9.44 23.93 -16.72
C PRO A 262 8.05 24.36 -17.16
N ARG A 263 7.08 23.42 -17.21
CA ARG A 263 5.68 23.74 -17.54
C ARG A 263 5.06 24.59 -16.45
N TYR A 264 5.29 24.24 -15.18
CA TYR A 264 4.82 25.05 -14.04
C TYR A 264 5.44 26.44 -14.05
N LEU A 265 6.75 26.56 -14.31
CA LEU A 265 7.43 27.85 -14.39
C LEU A 265 6.87 28.70 -15.53
N LEU A 266 6.77 28.17 -16.74
CA LEU A 266 6.25 28.90 -17.90
C LEU A 266 4.79 29.32 -17.70
N ALA A 267 3.94 28.43 -17.17
CA ALA A 267 2.55 28.75 -16.85
C ALA A 267 2.44 29.86 -15.79
N SER A 268 3.28 29.80 -14.75
CA SER A 268 3.32 30.81 -13.68
C SER A 268 3.79 32.16 -14.21
N LEU A 269 4.84 32.19 -15.04
CA LEU A 269 5.33 33.41 -15.67
C LEU A 269 4.30 34.00 -16.64
N ALA A 270 3.62 33.17 -17.42
CA ALA A 270 2.55 33.60 -18.32
C ALA A 270 1.37 34.20 -17.55
N LEU A 271 0.95 33.55 -16.46
CA LEU A 271 -0.12 34.03 -15.58
C LEU A 271 0.27 35.37 -14.91
N LEU A 272 1.52 35.49 -14.44
CA LEU A 272 2.04 36.72 -13.86
C LEU A 272 2.07 37.86 -14.89
N ALA A 273 2.58 37.61 -16.10
CA ALA A 273 2.63 38.60 -17.17
C ALA A 273 1.22 39.05 -17.61
N ALA A 274 0.29 38.11 -17.77
CA ALA A 274 -1.10 38.40 -18.09
C ALA A 274 -1.78 39.23 -16.99
N SER A 275 -1.61 38.83 -15.72
CA SER A 275 -2.14 39.56 -14.56
C SER A 275 -1.56 40.97 -14.49
N TRP A 276 -0.26 41.12 -14.70
CA TRP A 276 0.42 42.41 -14.73
C TRP A 276 -0.10 43.30 -15.87
N ALA A 277 -0.26 42.76 -17.09
CA ALA A 277 -0.76 43.52 -18.23
C ALA A 277 -2.20 44.00 -18.02
N VAL A 278 -3.08 43.12 -17.53
CA VAL A 278 -4.47 43.46 -17.19
C VAL A 278 -4.51 44.56 -16.13
N CYS A 279 -3.72 44.43 -15.07
CA CYS A 279 -3.66 45.45 -14.03
C CYS A 279 -3.07 46.76 -14.56
N ARG A 280 -2.04 46.73 -15.40
CA ARG A 280 -1.39 47.95 -15.88
C ARG A 280 -2.25 48.74 -16.87
N TRP A 281 -3.01 48.06 -17.73
CA TRP A 281 -3.63 48.68 -18.91
C TRP A 281 -5.16 48.65 -18.90
N VAL A 282 -5.80 47.72 -18.19
CA VAL A 282 -7.26 47.52 -18.23
C VAL A 282 -7.92 47.86 -16.90
N ALA A 283 -7.40 47.31 -15.80
CA ALA A 283 -8.02 47.40 -14.48
C ALA A 283 -6.96 47.61 -13.36
N PRO A 284 -6.40 48.82 -13.22
CA PRO A 284 -5.33 49.10 -12.24
C PRO A 284 -5.73 48.90 -10.78
N ARG A 285 -7.03 49.00 -10.47
CA ARG A 285 -7.54 48.70 -9.12
C ARG A 285 -7.58 47.20 -8.80
N LEU A 286 -7.52 46.33 -9.80
CA LEU A 286 -7.55 44.88 -9.61
C LEU A 286 -6.22 44.33 -9.08
N GLY A 287 -5.09 44.99 -9.38
CA GLY A 287 -3.76 44.55 -8.95
C GLY A 287 -3.62 44.37 -7.44
N PRO A 288 -3.91 45.41 -6.63
CA PRO A 288 -3.90 45.29 -5.18
C PRO A 288 -4.87 44.23 -4.64
N LEU A 289 -6.03 44.04 -5.26
CA LEU A 289 -7.01 43.03 -4.86
C LEU A 289 -6.51 41.61 -5.12
N LEU A 290 -5.91 41.35 -6.29
CA LEU A 290 -5.32 40.06 -6.62
C LEU A 290 -4.12 39.74 -5.72
N ALA A 291 -3.25 40.72 -5.49
CA ALA A 291 -2.12 40.57 -4.58
C ALA A 291 -2.58 40.25 -3.16
N ARG A 292 -3.58 41.00 -2.64
CA ARG A 292 -4.16 40.74 -1.33
C ARG A 292 -4.81 39.36 -1.25
N GLY A 293 -5.61 38.98 -2.24
CA GLY A 293 -6.24 37.66 -2.30
C GLY A 293 -5.21 36.54 -2.30
N TRP A 294 -4.13 36.68 -3.06
CA TRP A 294 -3.02 35.73 -3.07
C TRP A 294 -2.34 35.63 -1.70
N LEU A 295 -2.03 36.75 -1.04
CA LEU A 295 -1.42 36.75 0.30
C LEU A 295 -2.32 36.10 1.35
N ILE A 296 -3.63 36.35 1.30
CA ILE A 296 -4.61 35.71 2.19
C ILE A 296 -4.63 34.20 1.95
N LEU A 297 -4.75 33.76 0.70
CA LEU A 297 -4.79 32.33 0.35
C LEU A 297 -3.49 31.61 0.74
N ALA A 298 -2.33 32.20 0.43
CA ALA A 298 -1.03 31.65 0.79
C ALA A 298 -0.83 31.62 2.33
N GLY A 299 -1.32 32.63 3.04
CA GLY A 299 -1.30 32.65 4.51
C GLY A 299 -2.16 31.55 5.14
N LEU A 300 -3.40 31.39 4.68
CA LEU A 300 -4.30 30.32 5.15
C LEU A 300 -3.75 28.92 4.82
N ALA A 301 -3.26 28.71 3.60
CA ALA A 301 -2.62 27.45 3.22
C ALA A 301 -1.34 27.19 4.05
N GLY A 302 -0.61 28.24 4.44
CA GLY A 302 0.55 28.12 5.30
C GLY A 302 0.21 27.61 6.69
N PHE A 303 -0.93 28.04 7.26
CA PHE A 303 -1.45 27.47 8.51
C PHE A 303 -1.80 25.99 8.35
N ALA A 304 -2.40 25.60 7.22
CA ALA A 304 -2.68 24.19 6.95
C ALA A 304 -1.39 23.35 6.91
N LEU A 305 -0.34 23.84 6.25
CA LEU A 305 0.97 23.17 6.23
C LEU A 305 1.63 23.10 7.61
N LEU A 306 1.55 24.16 8.43
CA LEU A 306 2.02 24.12 9.81
C LEU A 306 1.22 23.12 10.66
N PHE A 307 -0.10 23.03 10.44
CA PHE A 307 -0.93 22.05 11.12
C PHE A 307 -0.54 20.62 10.74
N PHE A 308 -0.32 20.33 9.46
CA PHE A 308 0.18 19.01 9.05
C PHE A 308 1.58 18.71 9.61
N TRP A 309 2.46 19.69 9.70
CA TRP A 309 3.78 19.49 10.29
C TRP A 309 3.70 19.24 11.81
N PHE A 310 3.06 20.11 12.58
CA PHE A 310 3.13 20.10 14.04
C PHE A 310 1.93 19.46 14.74
N GLY A 311 0.77 19.42 14.09
CA GLY A 311 -0.51 19.03 14.68
C GLY A 311 -1.02 17.65 14.27
N THR A 312 -0.26 16.91 13.47
CA THR A 312 -0.63 15.57 12.97
C THR A 312 0.53 14.60 13.04
N ASP A 313 0.24 13.31 12.92
CA ASP A 313 1.24 12.24 12.86
C ASP A 313 1.78 12.02 11.43
N HIS A 314 1.44 12.89 10.47
CA HIS A 314 1.96 12.87 9.11
C HIS A 314 3.45 13.27 9.07
N ALA A 315 4.33 12.36 9.49
CA ALA A 315 5.78 12.59 9.53
C ALA A 315 6.38 13.05 8.19
N VAL A 316 5.75 12.67 7.08
CA VAL A 316 6.16 13.02 5.72
C VAL A 316 5.86 14.47 5.34
N ALA A 317 5.00 15.17 6.09
CA ALA A 317 4.70 16.58 5.91
C ALA A 317 5.67 17.50 6.66
N ALA A 318 6.53 16.94 7.54
CA ALA A 318 7.49 17.71 8.31
C ALA A 318 8.62 18.28 7.42
N ASN A 319 9.23 19.39 7.87
CA ASN A 319 10.30 20.10 7.15
C ASN A 319 9.89 20.47 5.71
N ASN A 320 8.65 20.90 5.53
CA ASN A 320 8.13 21.26 4.22
C ASN A 320 8.61 22.66 3.80
N LEU A 321 9.51 22.70 2.82
CA LEU A 321 10.10 23.94 2.32
C LEU A 321 9.10 24.85 1.61
N ASN A 322 7.92 24.35 1.22
CA ASN A 322 6.87 25.19 0.65
C ASN A 322 6.40 26.27 1.62
N LEU A 323 6.62 26.13 2.93
CA LEU A 323 6.33 27.18 3.92
C LEU A 323 7.13 28.48 3.72
N GLN A 324 8.22 28.45 2.93
CA GLN A 324 8.93 29.67 2.55
C GLN A 324 8.12 30.52 1.56
N ILE A 325 7.26 29.88 0.77
CA ILE A 325 6.43 30.52 -0.26
C ILE A 325 4.98 30.65 0.23
N ILE A 326 4.44 29.60 0.85
CA ILE A 326 3.10 29.49 1.41
C ILE A 326 3.20 29.71 2.92
N ASN A 327 3.40 30.97 3.32
CA ASN A 327 3.77 31.34 4.69
C ASN A 327 2.60 32.00 5.44
N PRO A 328 2.28 31.55 6.68
CA PRO A 328 1.24 32.19 7.51
C PRO A 328 1.42 33.70 7.70
N LEU A 329 2.66 34.19 7.70
CA LEU A 329 2.97 35.61 7.88
C LEU A 329 2.42 36.50 6.75
N TRP A 330 2.05 35.92 5.60
CA TRP A 330 1.39 36.67 4.53
C TRP A 330 0.06 37.29 4.94
N LEU A 331 -0.64 36.75 5.96
CA LEU A 331 -1.87 37.36 6.48
C LEU A 331 -1.64 38.72 7.14
N VAL A 332 -0.43 38.98 7.66
CA VAL A 332 -0.08 40.27 8.27
C VAL A 332 0.13 41.33 7.18
N LEU A 333 0.50 40.91 5.98
CA LEU A 333 0.82 41.78 4.84
C LEU A 333 -0.34 41.95 3.84
N GLY A 334 -1.41 41.16 3.98
CA GLY A 334 -2.55 41.09 3.04
C GLY A 334 -3.75 41.97 3.40
#